data_AF-A0A3D4B5Z5-F1
#
_entry.id   AF-A0A3D4B5Z5-F1
#
_cell.length_a   1.000
_cell.length_b   1.000
_cell.length_c   1.000
_cell.angle_alpha   90.00
_cell.angle_beta   90.00
_cell.angle_gamma   90.00
#
_symmetry.space_group_name_H-M   'P 1'
#
loop_
_entity.id
_entity.type
_entity.pdbx_description
1 polymer ?
#
loop_
_entity_poly.entity_id
_entity_poly.type
_entity_poly.pdbx_seq_one_letter_code
_entity_poly.pdbx_strand_id
1 'polypeptide(L)'
;MLKEHLNITVGVQNMEPRVYSDAMAKYDIPLSLIPFQYDFPDPHNLLGMVWHTQPAGRHDWTNAEFDRLIETAAREVDEVKRNEMYHQAERILIEDVGGAFVFHDYVLQLRKPWLAGWKKDNTGQAPFFIDNSTITDLYVKR
;
A
#
# COMPACT_ATOMS: atom_id res chain seq x y z
N MET A 1 7.99 -10.14 19.45
CA MET A 1 8.76 -9.23 18.57
C MET A 1 9.37 -8.04 19.33
N LEU A 2 8.70 -6.88 19.47
CA LEU A 2 9.34 -5.67 20.04
C LEU A 2 9.80 -5.85 21.50
N LYS A 3 8.98 -6.46 22.35
CA LYS A 3 9.34 -6.73 23.75
C LYS A 3 10.49 -7.72 23.88
N GLU A 4 10.50 -8.76 23.07
CA GLU A 4 11.48 -9.85 23.16
C GLU A 4 12.85 -9.46 22.60
N HIS A 5 12.89 -8.73 21.49
CA HIS A 5 14.15 -8.41 20.80
C HIS A 5 14.70 -7.03 21.14
N LEU A 6 13.84 -6.07 21.54
CA LEU A 6 14.23 -4.68 21.80
C LEU A 6 13.87 -4.21 23.21
N ASN A 7 13.21 -5.05 24.03
CA ASN A 7 12.68 -4.70 25.35
C ASN A 7 11.69 -3.51 25.35
N ILE A 8 11.08 -3.20 24.20
CA ILE A 8 10.10 -2.13 24.05
C ILE A 8 8.71 -2.68 24.40
N THR A 9 8.00 -2.01 25.29
CA THR A 9 6.63 -2.38 25.69
C THR A 9 5.65 -1.48 24.98
N VAL A 10 4.72 -2.06 24.22
CA VAL A 10 3.72 -1.34 23.44
C VAL A 10 2.33 -1.76 23.91
N GLY A 11 1.45 -0.80 24.20
CA GLY A 11 0.04 -1.04 24.47
C GLY A 11 -0.78 -1.07 23.19
N VAL A 12 -1.88 -1.82 23.17
CA VAL A 12 -2.81 -1.87 22.04
C VAL A 12 -4.04 -1.04 22.39
N GLN A 13 -4.45 -0.16 21.48
CA GLN A 13 -5.66 0.63 21.61
C GLN A 13 -6.54 0.43 20.37
N ASN A 14 -7.79 0.03 20.59
CA ASN A 14 -8.80 0.00 19.54
C ASN A 14 -9.48 1.37 19.46
N MET A 15 -9.61 1.89 18.25
CA MET A 15 -10.25 3.17 17.96
C MET A 15 -11.34 2.99 16.91
N GLU A 16 -12.36 3.85 16.95
CA GLU A 16 -13.32 3.96 15.85
C GLU A 16 -12.58 4.50 14.60
N PRO A 17 -12.86 3.99 13.38
CA PRO A 17 -12.08 4.32 12.18
C PRO A 17 -11.87 5.81 11.89
N ARG A 18 -12.88 6.67 12.08
CA ARG A 18 -12.72 8.11 11.85
C ARG A 18 -11.82 8.74 12.90
N VAL A 19 -12.00 8.37 14.16
CA VAL A 19 -11.12 8.83 15.24
C VAL A 19 -9.67 8.40 14.99
N TYR A 20 -9.46 7.17 14.49
CA TYR A 20 -8.15 6.66 14.12
C TYR A 20 -7.51 7.48 12.99
N SER A 21 -8.25 7.71 11.90
CA SER A 21 -7.78 8.54 10.78
C SER A 21 -7.44 9.98 11.18
N ASP A 22 -8.27 10.61 12.01
CA ASP A 22 -8.02 11.96 12.51
C ASP A 22 -6.77 12.02 13.40
N ALA A 23 -6.56 11.01 14.26
CA ALA A 23 -5.39 10.93 15.12
C ALA A 23 -4.10 10.62 14.32
N MET A 24 -4.18 9.83 13.24
CA MET A 24 -3.06 9.64 12.32
C MET A 24 -2.67 10.93 11.60
N ALA A 25 -3.65 11.68 11.09
CA ALA A 25 -3.40 12.94 10.38
C ALA A 25 -2.83 14.04 11.29
N LYS A 26 -3.03 13.94 12.61
CA LYS A 26 -2.46 14.81 13.63
C LYS A 26 -1.14 14.30 14.20
N TYR A 27 -0.72 13.09 13.81
CA TYR A 27 0.45 12.39 14.36
C TYR A 27 0.35 12.15 15.89
N ASP A 28 -0.86 11.97 16.39
CA ASP A 28 -1.13 11.66 17.81
C ASP A 28 -0.91 10.16 18.14
N ILE A 29 -0.68 9.33 17.11
CA ILE A 29 -0.45 7.88 17.24
C ILE A 29 1.01 7.57 16.91
N PRO A 30 1.83 7.14 17.89
CA PRO A 30 3.25 6.85 17.67
C PRO A 30 3.52 5.64 16.78
N LEU A 31 2.59 4.67 16.75
CA LEU A 31 2.68 3.49 15.91
C LEU A 31 1.29 3.09 15.42
N SER A 32 1.08 3.17 14.12
CA SER A 32 -0.15 2.78 13.44
C SER A 32 0.13 1.59 12.52
N LEU A 33 -0.83 0.66 12.44
CA LEU A 33 -0.83 -0.38 11.40
C LEU A 33 -1.90 0.02 10.38
N ILE A 34 -1.49 0.18 9.12
CA ILE A 34 -2.35 0.70 8.06
C ILE A 34 -2.20 -0.19 6.84
N PRO A 35 -3.28 -0.80 6.32
CA PRO A 35 -3.23 -1.51 5.06
C PRO A 35 -3.18 -0.51 3.89
N PHE A 36 -2.65 -0.96 2.77
CA PHE A 36 -2.77 -0.25 1.51
C PHE A 36 -3.19 -1.24 0.41
N GLN A 37 -4.15 -0.81 -0.40
CA GLN A 37 -4.56 -1.50 -1.61
C GLN A 37 -4.48 -0.48 -2.76
N TYR A 38 -3.89 -0.89 -3.88
CA TYR A 38 -3.68 0.00 -5.01
C TYR A 38 -5.02 0.30 -5.71
N ASP A 39 -5.27 1.58 -6.02
CA ASP A 39 -6.40 2.00 -6.87
C ASP A 39 -6.16 1.72 -8.36
N PHE A 40 -4.89 1.63 -8.78
CA PHE A 40 -4.42 1.38 -10.14
C PHE A 40 -3.00 0.79 -10.10
N PRO A 41 -2.62 -0.10 -11.05
CA PRO A 41 -1.39 -0.90 -10.98
C PRO A 41 -0.15 -0.12 -11.45
N ASP A 42 0.23 0.91 -10.70
CA ASP A 42 1.40 1.75 -10.95
C ASP A 42 2.17 2.00 -9.65
N PRO A 43 3.52 1.94 -9.62
CA PRO A 43 4.31 2.29 -8.43
C PRO A 43 3.98 3.67 -7.85
N HIS A 44 3.58 4.62 -8.70
CA HIS A 44 3.17 5.96 -8.29
C HIS A 44 1.99 5.95 -7.32
N ASN A 45 1.12 4.94 -7.39
CA ASN A 45 -0.04 4.85 -6.53
C ASN A 45 0.37 4.77 -5.05
N LEU A 46 1.29 3.86 -4.73
CA LEU A 46 1.83 3.77 -3.37
C LEU A 46 2.85 4.88 -3.14
N LEU A 47 3.90 4.97 -3.95
CA LEU A 47 5.03 5.84 -3.60
C LEU A 47 4.66 7.33 -3.69
N GLY A 48 3.88 7.71 -4.70
CA GLY A 48 3.49 9.09 -4.93
C GLY A 48 2.28 9.55 -4.14
N MET A 49 1.24 8.74 -4.00
CA MET A 49 0.02 9.21 -3.30
C MET A 49 0.09 9.07 -1.78
N VAL A 50 0.90 8.12 -1.28
CA VAL A 50 1.00 7.84 0.15
C VAL A 50 2.26 8.45 0.78
N TRP A 51 3.41 8.27 0.15
CA TRP A 51 4.72 8.51 0.78
C TRP A 51 5.36 9.82 0.38
N HIS A 52 4.95 10.43 -0.74
CA HIS A 52 5.34 11.79 -1.09
C HIS A 52 4.93 12.76 0.01
N THR A 53 5.81 13.72 0.30
CA THR A 53 5.58 14.72 1.33
C THR A 53 4.29 15.51 1.07
N GLN A 54 3.37 15.46 2.03
CA GLN A 54 2.09 16.18 1.97
C GLN A 54 1.94 17.13 3.16
N PRO A 55 1.29 18.30 2.98
CA PRO A 55 1.04 19.24 4.09
C PRO A 55 0.24 18.62 5.24
N ALA A 56 -0.62 17.65 4.92
CA ALA A 56 -1.33 16.80 5.85
C ALA A 56 -1.44 15.42 5.21
N GLY A 57 -0.97 14.39 5.91
CA GLY A 57 -0.90 13.03 5.39
C GLY A 57 -1.06 12.00 6.49
N ARG A 58 -1.06 10.73 6.10
CA ARG A 58 -1.10 9.61 7.05
C ARG A 58 0.26 9.27 7.66
N HIS A 59 1.33 9.89 7.16
CA HIS A 59 2.72 9.71 7.58
C HIS A 59 3.38 11.08 7.74
N ASP A 60 4.22 11.23 8.77
CA ASP A 60 5.01 12.43 9.07
C ASP A 60 6.40 12.42 8.44
N TRP A 61 6.81 11.29 7.86
CA TRP A 61 8.07 11.14 7.16
C TRP A 61 8.12 11.99 5.88
N THR A 62 9.26 12.65 5.67
CA THR A 62 9.52 13.49 4.51
C THR A 62 10.96 13.29 4.04
N ASN A 63 11.18 13.21 2.73
CA ASN A 63 12.53 13.10 2.18
C ASN A 63 12.61 13.79 0.80
N ALA A 64 13.41 14.85 0.72
CA ALA A 64 13.47 15.70 -0.48
C ALA A 64 13.98 14.97 -1.73
N GLU A 65 14.88 13.99 -1.57
CA GLU A 65 15.39 13.22 -2.71
C GLU A 65 14.37 12.18 -3.18
N PHE A 66 13.66 11.55 -2.24
CA PHE A 66 12.50 10.72 -2.55
C PHE A 66 11.47 11.51 -3.35
N ASP A 67 11.05 12.68 -2.86
CA ASP A 67 10.05 13.51 -3.51
C ASP A 67 10.47 13.91 -4.93
N ARG A 68 11.74 14.30 -5.11
CA ARG A 68 12.31 14.64 -6.42
C ARG A 68 12.24 13.45 -7.40
N LEU A 69 12.55 12.25 -6.94
CA LEU A 69 12.49 11.04 -7.77
C LEU A 69 11.05 10.72 -8.17
N ILE A 70 10.10 10.80 -7.23
CA ILE A 70 8.67 10.58 -7.49
C ILE A 70 8.14 11.58 -8.52
N GLU A 71 8.42 12.86 -8.35
CA GLU A 71 7.95 13.92 -9.26
C GLU A 71 8.57 13.82 -10.66
N THR A 72 9.82 13.35 -10.75
CA THR A 72 10.50 13.13 -12.04
C THR A 72 9.95 11.89 -12.72
N ALA A 73 9.78 10.79 -11.98
CA ALA A 73 9.23 9.54 -12.50
C ALA A 73 7.78 9.70 -13.00
N ALA A 74 6.98 10.55 -12.36
CA ALA A 74 5.62 10.86 -12.79
C ALA A 74 5.54 11.54 -14.18
N ARG A 75 6.64 12.16 -14.63
CA ARG A 75 6.72 12.89 -15.92
C ARG A 75 7.56 12.16 -16.97
N GLU A 76 8.17 11.04 -16.60
CA GLU A 76 9.02 10.25 -17.50
C GLU A 76 8.18 9.29 -18.35
N VAL A 77 8.45 9.29 -19.65
CA VAL A 77 7.74 8.50 -20.66
C VAL A 77 8.44 7.18 -20.95
N ASP A 78 9.77 7.12 -20.74
CA ASP A 78 10.55 5.90 -20.85
C ASP A 78 10.30 5.01 -19.63
N GLU A 79 9.62 3.88 -19.85
CA GLU A 79 9.22 2.97 -18.77
C GLU A 79 10.42 2.42 -17.98
N VAL A 80 11.55 2.18 -18.62
CA VAL A 80 12.74 1.62 -17.95
C VAL A 80 13.31 2.66 -16.99
N LYS A 81 13.51 3.89 -17.47
CA LYS A 81 14.01 4.99 -16.62
C LYS A 81 13.02 5.33 -15.50
N ARG A 82 11.73 5.35 -15.81
CA ARG A 82 10.67 5.57 -14.83
C ARG A 82 10.72 4.54 -13.70
N ASN A 83 10.86 3.26 -14.05
CA ASN A 83 10.95 2.18 -13.06
C ASN A 83 12.26 2.24 -12.25
N GLU A 84 13.39 2.59 -12.88
CA GLU A 84 14.65 2.80 -12.16
C GLU A 84 14.54 3.89 -11.09
N MET A 85 13.87 5.00 -11.40
CA MET A 85 13.61 6.06 -10.43
C MET A 85 12.70 5.61 -9.28
N TYR A 86 11.64 4.84 -9.57
CA TYR A 86 10.80 4.29 -8.51
C TYR A 86 11.55 3.31 -7.61
N HIS A 87 12.43 2.46 -8.16
CA HIS A 87 13.26 1.58 -7.33
C HIS A 87 14.27 2.34 -6.48
N GLN A 88 14.81 3.45 -6.97
CA GLN A 88 15.66 4.33 -6.16
C GLN A 88 14.86 4.99 -5.03
N ALA A 89 13.64 5.45 -5.30
CA ALA A 89 12.75 6.00 -4.29
C ALA A 89 12.36 4.95 -3.23
N GLU A 90 12.00 3.73 -3.64
CA GLU A 90 11.74 2.61 -2.71
C GLU A 90 12.95 2.32 -1.81
N ARG A 91 14.16 2.32 -2.37
CA ARG A 91 15.38 2.11 -1.58
C ARG A 91 15.53 3.19 -0.51
N ILE A 92 15.34 4.46 -0.86
CA ILE A 92 15.40 5.56 0.11
C ILE A 92 14.35 5.36 1.20
N LEU A 93 13.10 5.07 0.84
CA LEU A 93 12.01 4.87 1.79
C LEU A 93 12.32 3.75 2.80
N ILE A 94 12.96 2.66 2.35
CA ILE A 94 13.32 1.53 3.20
C ILE A 94 14.56 1.83 4.04
N GLU A 95 15.62 2.39 3.45
CA GLU A 95 16.89 2.67 4.14
C GLU A 95 16.76 3.80 5.17
N ASP A 96 15.93 4.80 4.88
CA ASP A 96 15.60 5.92 5.79
C ASP A 96 14.48 5.57 6.78
N VAL A 97 13.94 4.35 6.69
CA VAL A 97 12.92 3.80 7.60
C VAL A 97 11.67 4.69 7.67
N GLY A 98 11.16 5.14 6.52
CA GLY A 98 9.90 5.89 6.48
C GLY A 98 8.70 5.08 6.98
N GLY A 99 8.79 3.75 6.88
CA GLY A 99 7.85 2.83 7.52
C GLY A 99 8.39 1.41 7.65
N ALA A 100 7.73 0.62 8.49
CA ALA A 100 8.00 -0.81 8.63
C ALA A 100 7.00 -1.63 7.80
N PHE A 101 7.45 -2.21 6.70
CA PHE A 101 6.65 -3.06 5.82
C PHE A 101 6.64 -4.50 6.35
N VAL A 102 5.45 -5.05 6.66
CA VAL A 102 5.34 -6.30 7.43
C VAL A 102 5.00 -7.49 6.54
N PHE A 103 4.00 -7.38 5.67
CA PHE A 103 3.56 -8.46 4.77
C PHE A 103 2.73 -7.92 3.61
N HIS A 104 2.57 -8.77 2.58
CA HIS A 104 1.56 -8.58 1.54
C HIS A 104 0.40 -9.55 1.81
N ASP A 105 -0.82 -9.02 1.84
CA ASP A 105 -2.01 -9.81 2.11
C ASP A 105 -2.40 -10.72 0.96
N TYR A 106 -2.91 -11.90 1.31
CA TYR A 106 -3.60 -12.78 0.36
C TYR A 106 -5.09 -12.49 0.37
N VAL A 107 -5.68 -12.38 -0.82
CA VAL A 107 -7.13 -12.26 -0.98
C VAL A 107 -7.78 -13.62 -0.76
N LEU A 108 -8.32 -13.83 0.43
CA LEU A 108 -9.06 -15.05 0.77
C LEU A 108 -10.56 -14.83 0.56
N GLN A 109 -11.15 -15.64 -0.31
CA GLN A 109 -12.57 -15.51 -0.66
C GLN A 109 -13.26 -16.88 -0.73
N LEU A 110 -14.43 -16.95 -0.08
CA LEU A 110 -15.33 -18.09 -0.20
C LEU A 110 -16.38 -17.77 -1.27
N ARG A 111 -16.53 -18.69 -2.22
CA ARG A 111 -17.43 -18.53 -3.36
C ARG A 111 -18.28 -19.78 -3.52
N LYS A 112 -19.49 -19.62 -4.04
CA LYS A 112 -20.32 -20.78 -4.39
C LYS A 112 -19.65 -21.57 -5.53
N PRO A 113 -19.61 -22.92 -5.49
CA PRO A 113 -18.93 -23.73 -6.51
C PRO A 113 -19.48 -23.53 -7.94
N TRP A 114 -20.75 -23.12 -8.06
CA TRP A 114 -21.41 -22.88 -9.33
C TRP A 114 -21.13 -21.50 -9.93
N LEU A 115 -20.41 -20.60 -9.24
CA LEU A 115 -19.99 -19.31 -9.81
C LEU A 115 -18.67 -19.46 -10.59
N ALA A 116 -18.65 -18.96 -11.82
CA ALA A 116 -17.56 -19.07 -12.77
C ALA A 116 -17.25 -17.73 -13.45
N GLY A 117 -16.22 -17.73 -14.31
CA GLY A 117 -15.78 -16.54 -15.04
C GLY A 117 -14.63 -15.78 -14.38
N TRP A 118 -14.18 -16.22 -13.20
CA TRP A 118 -13.03 -15.62 -12.52
C TRP A 118 -11.75 -15.72 -13.35
N LYS A 119 -11.15 -14.58 -13.68
CA LYS A 119 -9.83 -14.52 -14.30
C LYS A 119 -8.78 -14.88 -13.27
N LYS A 120 -7.82 -15.72 -13.67
CA LYS A 120 -6.65 -16.03 -12.85
C LYS A 120 -5.55 -15.02 -13.11
N ASP A 121 -4.85 -14.61 -12.06
CA ASP A 121 -3.61 -13.87 -12.17
C ASP A 121 -2.43 -14.79 -12.52
N ASN A 122 -1.24 -14.20 -12.65
CA ASN A 122 -0.01 -14.90 -13.01
C ASN A 122 0.48 -15.89 -11.94
N THR A 123 -0.09 -15.86 -10.74
CA THR A 123 0.17 -16.83 -9.66
C THR A 123 -0.86 -17.96 -9.62
N GLY A 124 -1.84 -17.94 -10.54
CA GLY A 124 -2.90 -18.92 -10.65
C GLY A 124 -4.04 -18.72 -9.64
N GLN A 125 -3.96 -17.69 -8.80
CA GLN A 125 -5.07 -17.26 -7.95
C GLN A 125 -6.10 -16.54 -8.81
N ALA A 126 -7.36 -16.54 -8.38
CA ALA A 126 -8.42 -15.83 -9.10
C ALA A 126 -9.04 -14.76 -8.19
N PRO A 127 -8.26 -13.76 -7.71
CA PRO A 127 -8.77 -12.77 -6.78
C PRO A 127 -9.88 -11.94 -7.41
N PHE A 128 -10.83 -11.49 -6.59
CA PHE A 128 -11.84 -10.53 -7.03
C PHE A 128 -11.68 -9.28 -6.18
N PHE A 129 -11.20 -8.23 -6.80
CA PHE A 129 -11.11 -6.92 -6.18
C PHE A 129 -12.41 -6.15 -6.48
N ILE A 130 -12.93 -5.46 -5.46
CA ILE A 130 -14.13 -4.61 -5.60
C ILE A 130 -13.71 -3.21 -6.10
N ASP A 131 -12.41 -2.90 -6.11
CA ASP A 131 -11.92 -1.73 -6.83
C ASP A 131 -12.21 -1.93 -8.33
N ASN A 132 -12.69 -0.87 -8.99
CA ASN A 132 -13.12 -0.92 -10.39
C ASN A 132 -11.95 -1.13 -11.38
N SER A 133 -10.83 -1.71 -10.95
CA SER A 133 -9.64 -1.95 -11.75
C SER A 133 -9.80 -3.14 -12.71
N THR A 134 -10.78 -4.04 -12.47
CA THR A 134 -10.97 -5.25 -13.27
C THR A 134 -12.43 -5.50 -13.66
N ILE A 135 -12.67 -5.59 -14.98
CA ILE A 135 -13.94 -6.08 -15.53
C ILE A 135 -13.86 -7.60 -15.71
N THR A 136 -14.79 -8.30 -15.04
CA THR A 136 -14.89 -9.77 -15.06
C THR A 136 -16.33 -10.19 -15.36
N ASP A 137 -16.50 -10.95 -16.44
CA ASP A 137 -17.79 -11.56 -16.80
C ASP A 137 -18.02 -12.80 -15.92
N LEU A 138 -18.89 -12.68 -14.92
CA LEU A 138 -19.25 -13.78 -14.04
C LEU A 138 -20.53 -14.47 -14.54
N TYR A 139 -20.53 -15.80 -14.46
CA TYR A 139 -21.68 -16.62 -14.86
C TYR A 139 -21.89 -17.81 -13.94
N VAL A 140 -23.11 -18.37 -13.98
CA VAL A 140 -23.47 -19.58 -13.23
C VAL A 140 -23.29 -20.80 -14.13
N LYS A 141 -22.47 -21.77 -13.69
CA LYS A 141 -22.38 -23.08 -14.35
C LYS A 141 -23.66 -23.86 -14.09
N ARG A 142 -24.21 -24.48 -15.13
CA ARG A 142 -25.24 -25.51 -15.00
C ARG A 142 -24.61 -26.85 -14.65
#